data_AF-A0AAJ5BB24-F1
#
_entry.id   AF-A0AAJ5BB24-F1
#
_cell.length_a   1.000
_cell.length_b   1.000
_cell.length_c   1.000
_cell.angle_alpha   90.00
_cell.angle_beta   90.00
_cell.angle_gamma   90.00
#
_symmetry.space_group_name_H-M   'P 1'
#
loop_
_entity.id
_entity.type
_entity.pdbx_description
1 polymer ?
#
loop_
_entity_poly.entity_id
_entity_poly.type
_entity_poly.pdbx_seq_one_letter_code
_entity_poly.pdbx_strand_id
1 'polypeptide(L)'
;MNKCLWFAMVPALLFAEAATAQYPVMNMIADDLVQKYQQASCEQLWQERMAKRGHPKSQREQEAVQMLQSDPQMRAAFINRVAAPVANKMFECGMLP
;
A
#
# COMPACT_ATOMS: atom_id res chain seq x y z
N MET A 1 -30.68 37.27 30.46
CA MET A 1 -30.44 36.79 29.09
C MET A 1 -28.94 36.59 28.91
N ASN A 2 -28.53 35.67 28.02
CA ASN A 2 -27.16 35.20 27.72
C ASN A 2 -26.80 33.80 28.25
N LYS A 3 -27.69 32.81 28.03
CA LYS A 3 -27.40 31.35 28.08
C LYS A 3 -27.33 30.75 26.66
N CYS A 4 -26.73 31.47 25.71
CA CYS A 4 -26.63 31.04 24.30
C CYS A 4 -25.19 30.93 23.78
N LEU A 5 -24.20 30.81 24.67
CA LEU A 5 -22.79 30.77 24.31
C LEU A 5 -22.13 29.42 24.61
N TRP A 6 -22.92 28.33 24.56
CA TRP A 6 -22.42 26.97 24.84
C TRP A 6 -22.62 25.95 23.71
N PHE A 7 -23.05 26.37 22.51
CA PHE A 7 -23.44 25.44 21.44
C PHE A 7 -22.85 25.73 20.05
N ALA A 8 -21.71 26.42 19.95
CA ALA A 8 -21.09 26.69 18.66
C ALA A 8 -19.57 26.50 18.68
N MET A 9 -19.10 25.26 18.49
CA MET A 9 -18.10 25.01 17.45
C MET A 9 -18.06 23.53 17.07
N VAL A 10 -18.41 23.32 15.81
CA VAL A 10 -18.52 22.09 15.02
C VAL A 10 -17.25 21.22 15.11
N PRO A 11 -17.38 19.87 15.23
CA PRO A 11 -16.25 18.97 15.10
C PRO A 11 -15.85 18.89 13.62
N ALA A 12 -14.84 19.66 13.22
CA ALA A 12 -14.24 19.56 11.91
C ALA A 12 -12.86 18.93 12.07
N LEU A 13 -12.76 17.63 11.74
CA LEU A 13 -11.58 16.91 11.22
C LEU A 13 -11.76 15.40 11.45
N LEU A 14 -12.74 14.80 10.77
CA LEU A 14 -12.77 13.37 10.52
C LEU A 14 -12.95 13.16 9.01
N PHE A 15 -11.86 13.33 8.26
CA PHE A 15 -11.73 12.79 6.91
C PHE A 15 -10.54 11.83 6.91
N ALA A 16 -10.74 10.65 7.47
CA ALA A 16 -9.77 9.55 7.36
C ALA A 16 -10.46 8.23 7.00
N GLU A 17 -11.59 8.28 6.30
CA GLU A 17 -12.30 7.12 5.74
C GLU A 17 -12.91 7.60 4.41
N ALA A 18 -12.77 6.98 3.24
CA ALA A 18 -12.10 5.76 2.83
C ALA A 18 -11.70 5.94 1.34
N ALA A 19 -10.41 5.89 1.01
CA ALA A 19 -9.93 5.97 -0.38
C ALA A 19 -10.02 4.61 -1.13
N THR A 20 -10.64 3.60 -0.53
CA THR A 20 -10.58 2.20 -0.99
C THR A 20 -11.40 1.91 -2.25
N ALA A 21 -12.33 2.78 -2.64
CA ALA A 21 -13.22 2.54 -3.79
C ALA A 21 -12.74 3.14 -5.13
N GLN A 22 -11.71 4.00 -5.13
CA GLN A 22 -11.39 4.82 -6.30
C GLN A 22 -10.59 4.09 -7.40
N TYR A 23 -9.90 2.98 -7.06
CA TYR A 23 -8.93 2.34 -7.96
C TYR A 23 -9.10 0.81 -8.02
N PRO A 24 -10.17 0.29 -8.64
CA PRO A 24 -10.51 -1.14 -8.60
C PRO A 24 -9.41 -2.04 -9.21
N VAL A 25 -8.85 -1.66 -10.37
CA VAL A 25 -7.79 -2.44 -11.03
C VAL A 25 -6.50 -2.48 -10.20
N MET A 26 -6.12 -1.33 -9.63
CA MET A 26 -4.94 -1.26 -8.75
C MET A 26 -5.14 -2.11 -7.50
N ASN A 27 -6.33 -2.06 -6.89
CA ASN A 27 -6.66 -2.85 -5.71
C ASN A 27 -6.55 -4.36 -5.99
N MET A 28 -6.99 -4.83 -7.15
CA MET A 28 -6.82 -6.24 -7.54
C MET A 28 -5.34 -6.62 -7.63
N ILE A 29 -4.51 -5.77 -8.26
CA ILE A 29 -3.06 -6.00 -8.36
C ILE A 29 -2.41 -5.99 -6.97
N ALA A 30 -2.84 -5.08 -6.09
CA ALA A 30 -2.38 -5.02 -4.71
C ALA A 30 -2.73 -6.31 -3.96
N ASP A 31 -3.95 -6.82 -4.15
CA ASP A 31 -4.42 -8.07 -3.55
C ASP A 31 -3.65 -9.29 -4.05
N ASP A 32 -3.41 -9.39 -5.36
CA ASP A 32 -2.58 -10.45 -5.94
C ASP A 32 -1.16 -10.44 -5.37
N LEU A 33 -0.58 -9.24 -5.19
CA LEU A 33 0.75 -9.09 -4.60
C LEU A 33 0.76 -9.53 -3.13
N VAL A 34 -0.22 -9.11 -2.34
CA VAL A 34 -0.37 -9.52 -0.94
C VAL A 34 -0.53 -11.03 -0.85
N GLN A 35 -1.43 -11.60 -1.65
CA GLN A 35 -1.70 -13.02 -1.70
C GLN A 35 -0.43 -13.81 -2.04
N LYS A 36 0.34 -13.35 -3.03
CA LYS A 36 1.61 -13.97 -3.42
C LYS A 36 2.59 -14.04 -2.25
N TYR A 37 2.79 -12.94 -1.52
CA TYR A 37 3.69 -12.95 -0.36
C TYR A 37 3.19 -13.86 0.75
N GLN A 38 1.88 -13.81 1.05
CA GLN A 38 1.31 -14.63 2.11
C GLN A 38 1.42 -16.14 1.80
N GLN A 39 1.14 -16.54 0.56
CA GLN A 39 1.12 -17.95 0.15
C GLN A 39 2.52 -18.51 -0.19
N ALA A 40 3.47 -17.68 -0.60
CA ALA A 40 4.81 -18.14 -0.93
C ALA A 40 5.60 -18.57 0.32
N SER A 41 6.50 -19.54 0.14
CA SER A 41 7.49 -19.89 1.17
C SER A 41 8.58 -18.82 1.25
N CYS A 42 9.24 -18.74 2.41
CA CYS A 42 10.35 -17.79 2.57
C CYS A 42 11.51 -18.06 1.60
N GLU A 43 11.80 -19.33 1.30
CA GLU A 43 12.81 -19.71 0.32
C GLU A 43 12.44 -19.19 -1.08
N GLN A 44 11.19 -19.37 -1.51
CA GLN A 44 10.72 -18.87 -2.82
C GLN A 44 10.84 -17.35 -2.93
N LEU A 45 10.48 -16.62 -1.88
CA LEU A 45 10.59 -15.16 -1.86
C LEU A 45 12.04 -14.69 -1.87
N TRP A 46 12.95 -15.40 -1.19
CA TRP A 46 14.38 -15.14 -1.23
C TRP A 46 14.96 -15.39 -2.62
N GLN A 47 14.65 -16.52 -3.24
CA GLN A 47 15.10 -16.85 -4.58
C GLN A 47 14.63 -15.80 -5.60
N GLU A 48 13.36 -15.40 -5.54
CA GLU A 48 12.85 -14.35 -6.42
C GLU A 48 13.56 -13.01 -6.20
N ARG A 49 13.76 -12.62 -4.94
CA ARG A 49 14.47 -11.38 -4.60
C ARG A 49 15.90 -11.40 -5.14
N MET A 50 16.60 -12.51 -4.97
CA MET A 50 17.99 -12.66 -5.43
C MET A 50 18.06 -12.66 -6.95
N ALA A 51 17.13 -13.33 -7.64
CA ALA A 51 17.03 -13.29 -9.10
C ALA A 51 16.76 -11.89 -9.65
N LYS A 52 16.07 -11.03 -8.87
CA LYS A 52 15.81 -9.63 -9.25
C LYS A 52 16.91 -8.66 -8.81
N ARG A 53 17.81 -9.05 -7.91
CA ARG A 53 18.88 -8.16 -7.44
C ARG A 53 19.81 -7.81 -8.60
N GLY A 54 20.13 -6.52 -8.74
CA GLY A 54 21.04 -6.02 -9.77
C GLY A 54 20.46 -5.97 -11.19
N HIS A 55 19.25 -6.52 -11.40
CA HIS A 55 18.55 -6.40 -12.67
C HIS A 55 17.69 -5.11 -12.70
N PRO A 56 17.64 -4.40 -13.84
CA PRO A 56 16.72 -3.29 -14.00
C PRO A 56 15.28 -3.79 -13.91
N LYS A 57 14.39 -2.93 -13.40
CA LYS A 57 12.94 -3.19 -13.40
C LYS A 57 12.48 -3.47 -14.84
N SER A 58 11.54 -4.38 -15.01
CA SER A 58 10.89 -4.57 -16.31
C SER A 58 10.18 -3.29 -16.78
N GLN A 59 9.94 -3.14 -18.08
CA GLN A 59 9.22 -1.99 -18.63
C GLN A 59 7.87 -1.77 -17.93
N ARG A 60 7.10 -2.84 -17.70
CA ARG A 60 5.83 -2.77 -16.98
C ARG A 60 5.98 -2.30 -15.53
N GLU A 61 7.01 -2.75 -14.82
CA GLU A 61 7.29 -2.25 -13.46
C GLU A 61 7.69 -0.77 -13.48
N GLN A 62 8.42 -0.32 -14.50
CA GLN A 62 8.78 1.09 -14.66
C GLN A 62 7.55 1.95 -14.92
N GLU A 63 6.64 1.52 -15.78
CA GLU A 63 5.37 2.20 -16.06
C GLU A 63 4.47 2.26 -14.81
N ALA A 64 4.36 1.16 -14.07
CA ALA A 64 3.61 1.13 -12.82
C ALA A 64 4.20 2.11 -11.77
N VAL A 65 5.53 2.18 -11.67
CA VAL A 65 6.20 3.16 -10.80
C VAL A 65 5.89 4.59 -11.24
N GLN A 66 5.92 4.89 -12.54
CA GLN A 66 5.59 6.22 -13.06
C GLN A 66 4.14 6.61 -12.77
N MET A 67 3.20 5.68 -12.94
CA MET A 67 1.79 5.87 -12.60
C MET A 67 1.59 6.18 -11.11
N LEU A 68 2.24 5.42 -10.23
CA LEU A 68 2.19 5.71 -8.79
C LEU A 68 2.90 7.02 -8.43
N GLN A 69 3.91 7.45 -9.19
CA GLN A 69 4.56 8.74 -8.96
C GLN A 69 3.64 9.91 -9.35
N SER A 70 2.92 9.80 -10.46
CA SER A 70 2.04 10.85 -10.98
C SER A 70 0.72 11.02 -10.21
N ASP A 71 0.23 9.99 -9.53
CA ASP A 71 -0.98 10.06 -8.67
C ASP A 71 -0.65 9.77 -7.19
N PRO A 72 -0.53 10.82 -6.34
CA PRO A 72 -0.26 10.67 -4.91
C PRO A 72 -1.34 9.91 -4.13
N GLN A 73 -2.61 10.03 -4.53
CA GLN A 73 -3.72 9.35 -3.84
C GLN A 73 -3.71 7.86 -4.17
N MET A 74 -3.51 7.50 -5.44
CA MET A 74 -3.34 6.11 -5.86
C MET A 74 -2.14 5.47 -5.18
N ARG A 75 -1.01 6.19 -5.09
CA ARG A 75 0.19 5.73 -4.37
C ARG A 75 -0.10 5.43 -2.91
N ALA A 76 -0.78 6.35 -2.21
CA ALA A 76 -1.14 6.14 -0.82
C ALA A 76 -2.06 4.92 -0.66
N ALA A 77 -3.08 4.77 -1.53
CA ALA A 77 -3.99 3.64 -1.51
C ALA A 77 -3.27 2.30 -1.74
N PHE A 78 -2.39 2.22 -2.76
CA PHE A 78 -1.59 1.03 -3.03
C PHE A 78 -0.68 0.68 -1.86
N ILE A 79 0.12 1.65 -1.38
CA ILE A 79 1.08 1.43 -0.29
C ILE A 79 0.36 0.98 0.97
N ASN A 80 -0.73 1.63 1.37
CA ASN A 80 -1.49 1.26 2.57
C ASN A 80 -2.01 -0.17 2.50
N ARG A 81 -2.34 -0.66 1.30
CA ARG A 81 -2.84 -2.02 1.11
C ARG A 81 -1.73 -3.07 1.13
N VAL A 82 -0.57 -2.79 0.52
CA VAL A 82 0.50 -3.79 0.36
C VAL A 82 1.54 -3.76 1.47
N ALA A 83 1.85 -2.59 2.04
CA ALA A 83 3.06 -2.39 2.84
C ALA A 83 3.07 -3.26 4.09
N ALA A 84 2.03 -3.18 4.92
CA ALA A 84 1.96 -3.95 6.16
C ALA A 84 2.02 -5.49 5.95
N PRO A 85 1.14 -6.12 5.15
CA PRO A 85 1.17 -7.58 4.99
C PRO A 85 2.45 -8.09 4.32
N VAL A 86 2.97 -7.37 3.31
CA VAL A 86 4.21 -7.76 2.62
C VAL A 86 5.43 -7.57 3.53
N ALA A 87 5.51 -6.43 4.25
CA ALA A 87 6.60 -6.18 5.19
C ALA A 87 6.61 -7.19 6.33
N ASN A 88 5.45 -7.54 6.89
CA ASN A 88 5.35 -8.57 7.93
C ASN A 88 5.89 -9.92 7.42
N LYS A 89 5.46 -10.37 6.23
CA LYS A 89 6.00 -11.59 5.63
C LYS A 89 7.51 -11.49 5.39
N MET A 90 7.99 -10.34 4.93
CA MET A 90 9.42 -10.11 4.72
C MET A 90 10.20 -10.15 6.04
N PHE A 91 9.64 -9.63 7.13
CA PHE A 91 10.23 -9.70 8.45
C PHE A 91 10.29 -11.15 8.96
N GLU A 92 9.19 -11.90 8.88
CA GLU A 92 9.13 -13.32 9.22
C GLU A 92 10.18 -14.16 8.45
N CYS A 93 10.43 -13.81 7.20
CA CYS A 93 11.41 -14.47 6.34
C CYS A 93 12.84 -13.93 6.48
N GLY A 94 13.14 -13.05 7.45
CA GLY A 94 14.47 -12.47 7.67
C GLY A 94 14.97 -11.56 6.54
N MET A 95 14.05 -11.06 5.71
CA MET A 95 14.32 -10.20 4.56
C MET A 95 14.27 -8.70 4.89
N LEU A 96 13.70 -8.34 6.03
CA LEU A 96 13.79 -7.01 6.66
C LEU A 96 14.46 -7.19 8.03
N PRO A 97 15.44 -6.35 8.39
CA PRO A 97 16.08 -6.39 9.71
C PRO A 97 15.14 -5.92 10.82
#